data_AF-A0A8K0RZE3-F1
#
_entry.id   AF-A0A8K0RZE3-F1
#
_cell.length_a   1.000
_cell.length_b   1.000
_cell.length_c   1.000
_cell.angle_alpha   90.00
_cell.angle_beta   90.00
_cell.angle_gamma   90.00
#
_symmetry.space_group_name_H-M   'P 1'
#
loop_
_entity.id
_entity.type
_entity.pdbx_description
1 polymer ?
#
loop_
_entity_poly.entity_id
_entity_poly.type
_entity_poly.pdbx_seq_one_letter_code
_entity_poly.pdbx_strand_id
1 'polypeptide(L)'
;MSDQVPLAILSASINVPRITSTKCESTLDYYGLADALIAAEASKFLARLTDGVEQEMKRTIETFLRITQNDCTGHAEEKRACWFTIRLTKRSTAYEIPRWHQDGCMYPYDEGREEVVRSKYGLTLLGPSTLMLEPDEYVYTTQREGEAQHYWWQETAAHEPSEDEIDDADDKLREWLANKFKHTPRVQVGRGEVVRFSWGRDNSPVHSEPDLISDRVFMTVLYGSEMEVRRMCEWRNAQYGNYCEQ
;
A
#
# COMPACT_ATOMS: atom_id res chain seq x y z
N MET A 1 7.11 -20.18 13.52
CA MET A 1 6.21 -19.08 13.12
C MET A 1 7.10 -17.95 12.64
N SER A 2 6.75 -17.25 11.57
CA SER A 2 7.55 -16.09 11.17
C SER A 2 7.24 -14.96 12.14
N ASP A 3 8.20 -14.59 12.98
CA ASP A 3 8.10 -13.54 14.00
C ASP A 3 8.18 -12.13 13.38
N GLN A 4 7.73 -11.96 12.13
CA GLN A 4 7.83 -10.70 11.42
C GLN A 4 6.85 -9.69 12.04
N VAL A 5 7.39 -8.65 12.68
CA VAL A 5 6.59 -7.57 13.28
C VAL A 5 5.71 -6.89 12.22
N PRO A 6 4.48 -6.46 12.57
CA PRO A 6 3.47 -5.99 11.63
C PRO A 6 3.84 -4.69 10.93
N LEU A 7 4.75 -3.88 11.51
CA LEU A 7 5.28 -2.66 10.90
C LEU A 7 6.80 -2.61 11.07
N ALA A 8 7.52 -2.26 10.01
CA ALA A 8 8.95 -1.98 10.10
C ALA A 8 9.38 -0.96 9.04
N ILE A 9 10.45 -0.22 9.35
CA ILE A 9 11.25 0.49 8.36
C ILE A 9 12.48 -0.37 8.07
N LEU A 10 12.68 -0.71 6.80
CA LEU A 10 13.83 -1.55 6.43
C LEU A 10 15.13 -0.76 6.56
N SER A 11 16.16 -1.37 7.14
CA SER A 11 17.44 -0.68 7.42
C SER A 11 18.19 -0.24 6.17
N ALA A 12 17.90 -0.83 5.01
CA ALA A 12 18.52 -0.48 3.74
C ALA A 12 17.81 0.73 3.11
N SER A 13 18.46 1.90 3.14
CA SER A 13 18.00 3.06 2.40
C SER A 13 18.30 2.91 0.90
N ILE A 14 17.32 3.28 0.08
CA ILE A 14 17.40 3.29 -1.38
C ILE A 14 17.76 4.69 -1.85
N ASN A 15 18.69 4.81 -2.79
CA ASN A 15 18.96 6.10 -3.43
C ASN A 15 17.77 6.49 -4.31
N VAL A 16 17.02 7.51 -3.89
CA VAL A 16 15.85 8.00 -4.63
C VAL A 16 16.29 8.93 -5.76
N PRO A 17 15.86 8.69 -7.01
CA PRO A 17 16.23 9.49 -8.17
C PRO A 17 15.70 10.90 -8.02
N ARG A 18 16.29 11.85 -8.74
CA ARG A 18 15.77 13.22 -8.75
C ARG A 18 14.54 13.27 -9.66
N ILE A 19 13.38 13.40 -9.03
CA ILE A 19 12.09 13.70 -9.66
C ILE A 19 11.60 14.99 -8.99
N THR A 20 11.09 15.95 -9.77
CA THR A 20 10.56 17.21 -9.21
C THR A 20 9.10 17.45 -9.57
N SER A 21 8.56 16.77 -10.60
CA SER A 21 7.15 16.91 -10.98
C SER A 21 6.60 15.69 -11.72
N THR A 22 5.28 15.55 -11.70
CA THR A 22 4.51 14.62 -12.54
C THR A 22 3.71 15.39 -13.59
N LYS A 23 3.57 14.83 -14.79
CA LYS A 23 2.82 15.44 -15.90
C LYS A 23 1.31 15.36 -15.69
N CYS A 24 0.83 14.25 -15.15
CA CYS A 24 -0.57 13.99 -14.83
C CYS A 24 -0.68 12.97 -13.69
N GLU A 25 -1.90 12.77 -13.22
CA GLU A 25 -2.25 11.63 -12.39
C GLU A 25 -2.28 10.38 -13.26
N SER A 26 -1.79 9.27 -12.72
CA SER A 26 -1.89 7.95 -13.37
C SER A 26 -1.48 6.86 -12.39
N THR A 27 -1.97 5.64 -12.61
CA THR A 27 -1.55 4.46 -11.87
C THR A 27 -1.05 3.40 -12.84
N LEU A 28 0.12 2.83 -12.55
CA LEU A 28 0.59 1.59 -13.17
C LEU A 28 0.35 0.46 -12.20
N ASP A 29 -0.42 -0.56 -12.61
CA ASP A 29 -0.61 -1.80 -11.88
C ASP A 29 -0.06 -2.98 -12.67
N TYR A 30 0.63 -3.89 -11.97
CA TYR A 30 1.13 -5.13 -12.52
C TYR A 30 0.86 -6.28 -11.55
N TYR A 31 0.21 -7.33 -12.04
CA TYR A 31 -0.04 -8.57 -11.30
C TYR A 31 0.65 -9.70 -12.05
N GLY A 32 1.77 -10.22 -11.54
CA GLY A 32 2.52 -11.21 -12.31
C GLY A 32 3.77 -11.70 -11.62
N LEU A 33 4.68 -12.29 -12.39
CA LEU A 33 5.94 -12.81 -11.85
C LEU A 33 6.83 -11.66 -11.35
N ALA A 34 7.42 -11.86 -10.18
CA ALA A 34 8.36 -10.91 -9.59
C ALA A 34 9.74 -11.06 -10.25
N ASP A 35 9.87 -10.53 -11.47
CA ASP A 35 11.07 -10.63 -12.30
C ASP A 35 11.68 -9.27 -12.67
N ALA A 36 12.80 -9.31 -13.41
CA ALA A 36 13.55 -8.11 -13.79
C ALA A 36 12.84 -7.21 -14.82
N LEU A 37 11.79 -7.69 -15.50
CA LEU A 37 11.04 -6.90 -16.48
C LEU A 37 10.23 -5.79 -15.82
N ILE A 38 9.78 -6.00 -14.57
CA ILE A 38 9.04 -4.98 -13.81
C ILE A 38 9.79 -3.66 -13.79
N ALA A 39 11.08 -3.69 -13.43
CA ALA A 39 11.87 -2.47 -13.34
C ALA A 39 12.05 -1.79 -14.71
N ALA A 40 12.16 -2.56 -15.79
CA ALA A 40 12.28 -2.01 -17.13
C ALA A 40 10.99 -1.28 -17.54
N GLU A 41 9.83 -1.91 -17.46
CA GLU A 41 8.56 -1.30 -17.87
C GLU A 41 8.13 -0.15 -16.95
N ALA A 42 8.27 -0.33 -15.63
CA ALA A 42 7.96 0.70 -14.66
C ALA A 42 8.84 1.96 -14.82
N SER A 43 10.11 1.79 -15.19
CA SER A 43 11.00 2.94 -15.44
C SER A 43 10.59 3.73 -16.69
N LYS A 44 10.15 3.06 -17.76
CA LYS A 44 9.62 3.73 -18.97
C LYS A 44 8.33 4.49 -18.66
N PHE A 45 7.44 3.89 -17.87
CA PHE A 45 6.22 4.55 -17.39
C PHE A 45 6.56 5.85 -16.65
N LEU A 46 7.46 5.78 -15.66
CA LEU A 46 7.89 6.97 -14.92
C LEU A 46 8.61 8.00 -15.81
N ALA A 47 9.48 7.57 -16.73
CA ALA A 47 10.19 8.48 -17.64
C ALA A 47 9.25 9.20 -18.61
N ARG A 48 8.16 8.54 -19.01
CA ARG A 48 7.12 9.18 -19.81
C ARG A 48 6.34 10.23 -19.03
N LEU A 49 6.08 10.01 -17.74
CA LEU A 49 5.14 10.81 -16.94
C LEU A 49 5.79 11.74 -15.91
N THR A 50 7.12 11.73 -15.80
CA THR A 50 7.86 12.59 -14.87
C THR A 50 9.04 13.26 -15.56
N ASP A 51 9.79 14.07 -14.83
CA ASP A 51 11.08 14.65 -15.23
C ASP A 51 12.29 13.82 -14.79
N GLY A 52 12.07 12.61 -14.24
CA GLY A 52 13.12 11.71 -13.78
C GLY A 52 13.91 11.05 -14.91
N VAL A 53 15.17 10.70 -14.63
CA VAL A 53 16.03 9.97 -15.58
C VAL A 53 15.70 8.48 -15.53
N GLU A 54 15.26 7.90 -16.66
CA GLU A 54 14.80 6.50 -16.78
C GLU A 54 15.77 5.50 -16.13
N GLN A 55 17.07 5.63 -16.43
CA GLN A 55 18.07 4.69 -15.94
C GLN A 55 18.27 4.76 -14.41
N GLU A 56 18.10 5.93 -13.80
CA GLU A 56 18.14 6.07 -12.34
C GLU A 56 16.90 5.46 -11.69
N MET A 57 15.73 5.70 -12.29
CA MET A 57 14.47 5.11 -11.85
C MET A 57 14.50 3.59 -11.93
N LYS A 58 15.02 3.03 -13.04
CA LYS A 58 15.21 1.60 -13.21
C LYS A 58 16.06 0.99 -12.09
N ARG A 59 17.25 1.55 -11.82
CA ARG A 59 18.14 1.07 -10.74
C ARG A 59 17.49 1.13 -9.36
N THR A 60 16.68 2.17 -9.14
CA THR A 60 15.92 2.37 -7.90
C THR A 60 14.87 1.27 -7.72
N ILE A 61 14.08 0.99 -8.77
CA ILE A 61 13.05 -0.06 -8.77
C ILE A 61 13.68 -1.45 -8.62
N GLU A 62 14.78 -1.74 -9.33
CA GLU A 62 15.54 -3.00 -9.18
C GLU A 62 16.01 -3.19 -7.73
N THR A 63 16.52 -2.13 -7.12
CA THR A 63 16.99 -2.16 -5.73
C THR A 63 15.84 -2.35 -4.76
N PHE A 64 14.71 -1.65 -4.97
CA PHE A 64 13.49 -1.80 -4.20
C PHE A 64 12.99 -3.24 -4.23
N LEU A 65 12.72 -3.78 -5.42
CA LEU A 65 12.21 -5.15 -5.60
C LEU A 65 13.15 -6.19 -4.98
N ARG A 66 14.46 -6.04 -5.14
CA ARG A 66 15.45 -6.95 -4.55
C ARG A 66 15.40 -6.92 -3.01
N ILE A 67 15.38 -5.74 -2.41
CA ILE A 67 15.37 -5.59 -0.95
C ILE A 67 14.07 -6.17 -0.37
N THR A 68 12.92 -5.82 -0.95
CA THR A 68 11.61 -6.23 -0.45
C THR A 68 11.34 -7.71 -0.67
N GLN A 69 11.77 -8.28 -1.80
CA GLN A 69 11.66 -9.73 -2.03
C GLN A 69 12.56 -10.53 -1.08
N ASN A 70 13.74 -9.99 -0.72
CA ASN A 70 14.61 -10.61 0.28
C ASN A 70 14.03 -10.54 1.69
N ASP A 71 13.42 -9.41 2.08
CA ASP A 71 12.76 -9.25 3.39
C ASP A 71 11.47 -10.06 3.51
N CYS A 72 10.78 -10.31 2.40
CA CYS A 72 9.52 -11.05 2.41
C CYS A 72 9.69 -12.47 2.94
N THR A 73 8.92 -12.78 3.99
CA THR A 73 8.80 -14.13 4.55
C THR A 73 8.35 -15.13 3.48
N GLY A 74 8.90 -16.34 3.55
CA GLY A 74 8.53 -17.46 2.67
C GLY A 74 9.65 -17.91 1.75
N HIS A 75 9.49 -19.12 1.22
CA HIS A 75 10.35 -19.70 0.20
C HIS A 75 10.16 -19.01 -1.16
N ALA A 76 11.12 -19.16 -2.06
CA ALA A 76 11.11 -18.48 -3.36
C ALA A 76 9.80 -18.69 -4.16
N GLU A 77 9.27 -19.91 -4.18
CA GLU A 77 8.01 -20.23 -4.87
C GLU A 77 6.78 -19.52 -4.27
N GLU A 78 6.82 -19.20 -2.98
CA GLU A 78 5.73 -18.58 -2.21
C GLU A 78 5.74 -17.05 -2.32
N LYS A 79 6.77 -16.50 -2.97
CA LYS A 79 6.97 -15.07 -3.27
C LYS A 79 7.43 -14.84 -4.71
N ARG A 80 7.12 -15.79 -5.60
CA ARG A 80 7.49 -15.75 -7.03
C ARG A 80 6.66 -14.76 -7.84
N ALA A 81 5.50 -14.39 -7.35
CA ALA A 81 4.60 -13.44 -7.98
C ALA A 81 4.38 -12.23 -7.07
N CYS A 82 3.94 -11.12 -7.66
CA CYS A 82 3.66 -9.90 -6.94
C CYS A 82 2.51 -9.11 -7.56
N TRP A 83 1.93 -8.24 -6.73
CA TRP A 83 1.23 -7.06 -7.19
C TRP A 83 2.15 -5.86 -6.97
N PHE A 84 2.56 -5.23 -8.06
CA PHE A 84 3.39 -4.04 -8.07
C PHE A 84 2.58 -2.85 -8.59
N THR A 85 2.62 -1.74 -7.87
CA THR A 85 1.89 -0.52 -8.22
C THR A 85 2.81 0.70 -8.18
N ILE A 86 2.63 1.61 -9.11
CA ILE A 86 3.14 2.99 -9.03
C ILE A 86 1.95 3.93 -9.17
N ARG A 87 1.78 4.83 -8.20
CA ARG A 87 0.75 5.86 -8.24
C ARG A 87 1.39 7.25 -8.35
N LEU A 88 0.99 7.98 -9.39
CA LEU A 88 1.28 9.40 -9.61
C LEU A 88 0.04 10.18 -9.23
N THR A 89 0.20 11.12 -8.30
CA THR A 89 -0.88 12.01 -7.86
C THR A 89 -0.42 13.46 -7.99
N LYS A 90 -1.35 14.35 -8.31
CA LYS A 90 -1.11 15.79 -8.27
C LYS A 90 -1.48 16.31 -6.89
N ARG A 91 -1.09 17.55 -6.63
CA ARG A 91 -1.60 18.29 -5.48
C ARG A 91 -3.13 18.25 -5.50
N SER A 92 -3.73 17.85 -4.39
CA SER A 92 -5.18 17.69 -4.25
C SER A 92 -5.62 17.86 -2.81
N THR A 93 -6.87 18.26 -2.60
CA THR A 93 -7.49 18.37 -1.27
C THR A 93 -8.13 17.04 -0.83
N ALA A 94 -8.12 16.02 -1.70
CA ALA A 94 -8.77 14.73 -1.46
C ALA A 94 -8.26 13.98 -0.21
N TYR A 95 -7.10 14.37 0.35
CA TYR A 95 -6.51 13.78 1.56
C TYR A 95 -6.10 14.83 2.60
N GLU A 96 -6.70 16.03 2.58
CA GLU A 96 -6.51 17.03 3.65
C GLU A 96 -6.90 16.44 5.02
N ILE A 97 -7.98 15.66 5.04
CA ILE A 97 -8.34 14.81 6.18
C ILE A 97 -7.76 13.41 5.92
N PRO A 98 -6.90 12.85 6.78
CA PRO A 98 -6.36 11.50 6.55
C PRO A 98 -7.48 10.46 6.60
N ARG A 99 -7.47 9.56 5.61
CA ARG A 99 -8.30 8.36 5.56
C ARG A 99 -7.58 7.21 6.27
N TRP A 100 -7.64 7.19 7.59
CA TRP A 100 -7.04 6.12 8.40
C TRP A 100 -7.80 4.81 8.17
N HIS A 101 -7.07 3.74 7.85
CA HIS A 101 -7.64 2.41 7.64
C HIS A 101 -6.61 1.31 7.92
N GLN A 102 -7.10 0.08 8.13
CA GLN A 102 -6.31 -1.14 8.06
C GLN A 102 -6.56 -1.82 6.71
N ASP A 103 -5.48 -2.29 6.09
CA ASP A 103 -5.59 -3.09 4.87
C ASP A 103 -6.22 -4.46 5.21
N GLY A 104 -7.31 -4.82 4.53
CA GLY A 104 -7.93 -6.13 4.62
C GLY A 104 -7.11 -7.25 3.96
N CYS A 105 -7.73 -8.42 3.82
CA CYS A 105 -7.12 -9.53 3.11
C CYS A 105 -6.94 -9.18 1.61
N MET A 106 -5.71 -9.23 1.09
CA MET A 106 -5.40 -8.80 -0.28
C MET A 106 -5.65 -9.89 -1.33
N TYR A 107 -5.50 -11.15 -0.92
CA TYR A 107 -5.84 -12.35 -1.69
C TYR A 107 -6.14 -13.48 -0.70
N PRO A 108 -6.90 -14.50 -1.11
CA PRO A 108 -7.08 -15.67 -0.26
C PRO A 108 -5.76 -16.44 -0.19
N TYR A 109 -5.37 -16.82 1.02
CA TYR A 109 -4.14 -17.57 1.27
C TYR A 109 -4.14 -18.92 0.51
N ASP A 110 -2.96 -19.40 0.16
CA ASP A 110 -2.78 -20.82 -0.15
C ASP A 110 -3.12 -21.68 1.08
N GLU A 111 -3.65 -22.89 0.87
CA GLU A 111 -4.07 -23.79 1.95
C GLU A 111 -2.91 -24.08 2.92
N GLY A 112 -3.16 -23.92 4.22
CA GLY A 112 -2.15 -24.15 5.27
C GLY A 112 -1.14 -23.01 5.41
N ARG A 113 -1.37 -21.86 4.75
CA ARG A 113 -0.51 -20.67 4.78
C ARG A 113 -1.15 -19.48 5.49
N GLU A 114 -2.30 -19.70 6.13
CA GLU A 114 -3.08 -18.69 6.84
C GLU A 114 -2.34 -18.10 8.05
N GLU A 115 -1.28 -18.75 8.54
CA GLU A 115 -0.44 -18.25 9.65
C GLU A 115 0.77 -17.43 9.17
N VAL A 116 1.01 -17.36 7.85
CA VAL A 116 2.11 -16.57 7.31
C VAL A 116 1.73 -15.10 7.31
N VAL A 117 2.53 -14.27 7.98
CA VAL A 117 2.40 -12.82 7.91
C VAL A 117 2.77 -12.37 6.50
N ARG A 118 1.78 -11.90 5.75
CA ARG A 118 1.97 -11.27 4.44
C ARG A 118 2.15 -9.78 4.64
N SER A 119 3.01 -9.18 3.81
CA SER A 119 3.37 -7.78 3.92
C SER A 119 3.27 -7.07 2.58
N LYS A 120 2.96 -5.78 2.66
CA LYS A 120 3.09 -4.80 1.59
C LYS A 120 4.25 -3.87 1.92
N TYR A 121 4.98 -3.49 0.90
CA TYR A 121 6.15 -2.63 1.00
C TYR A 121 5.86 -1.34 0.23
N GLY A 122 6.18 -0.20 0.83
CA GLY A 122 5.98 1.12 0.24
C GLY A 122 7.27 1.92 0.17
N LEU A 123 7.45 2.65 -0.94
CA LEU A 123 8.52 3.62 -1.14
C LEU A 123 7.99 4.88 -1.81
N THR A 124 8.30 6.04 -1.24
CA THR A 124 7.96 7.34 -1.84
C THR A 124 9.15 7.88 -2.61
N LEU A 125 8.98 8.10 -3.92
CA LEU A 125 10.01 8.67 -4.79
C LEU A 125 9.94 10.20 -4.88
N LEU A 126 8.73 10.75 -4.79
CA LEU A 126 8.44 12.19 -4.79
C LEU A 126 7.28 12.46 -3.84
N GLY A 127 7.33 13.59 -3.14
CA GLY A 127 6.23 14.06 -2.29
C GLY A 127 6.26 13.47 -0.87
N PRO A 128 5.18 13.69 -0.10
CA PRO A 128 5.08 13.22 1.27
C PRO A 128 4.92 11.69 1.36
N SER A 129 5.51 11.11 2.41
CA SER A 129 5.42 9.67 2.71
C SER A 129 4.04 9.28 3.22
N THR A 130 3.64 8.01 3.00
CA THR A 130 2.45 7.41 3.62
C THR A 130 2.51 7.59 5.14
N LEU A 131 1.39 7.97 5.73
CA LEU A 131 1.27 8.13 7.18
C LEU A 131 1.03 6.76 7.80
N MET A 132 1.82 6.41 8.83
CA MET A 132 1.66 5.17 9.58
C MET A 132 1.54 5.51 11.07
N LEU A 133 0.51 4.99 11.73
CA LEU A 133 0.46 5.02 13.20
C LEU A 133 1.37 3.93 13.76
N GLU A 134 1.92 4.17 14.94
CA GLU A 134 2.64 3.13 15.67
C GLU A 134 1.67 1.99 16.05
N PRO A 135 2.06 0.71 15.88
CA PRO A 135 1.30 -0.44 16.36
C PRO A 135 1.04 -0.36 17.86
N ASP A 136 -0.18 -0.01 18.25
CA ASP A 136 -0.56 0.19 19.64
C ASP A 136 -2.00 -0.25 19.89
N GLU A 137 -2.29 -0.78 21.08
CA GLU A 137 -3.62 -1.26 21.44
C GLU A 137 -4.68 -0.14 21.36
N TYR A 138 -4.34 1.09 21.76
CA TYR A 138 -5.22 2.25 21.63
C TYR A 138 -5.57 2.51 20.16
N VAL A 139 -4.62 2.36 19.23
CA VAL A 139 -4.87 2.56 17.80
C VAL A 139 -5.86 1.52 17.27
N TYR A 140 -5.64 0.23 17.56
CA TYR A 140 -6.51 -0.84 17.07
C TYR A 140 -7.91 -0.82 17.68
N THR A 141 -8.00 -0.51 18.98
CA THR A 141 -9.29 -0.37 19.67
C THR A 141 -10.07 0.82 19.13
N THR A 142 -9.43 1.97 18.97
CA THR A 142 -10.05 3.17 18.40
C THR A 142 -10.54 2.93 16.96
N GLN A 143 -9.76 2.26 16.12
CA GLN A 143 -10.18 1.92 14.75
C GLN A 143 -11.48 1.09 14.76
N ARG A 144 -11.52 0.00 15.54
CA ARG A 144 -12.69 -0.87 15.65
C ARG A 144 -13.90 -0.15 16.25
N GLU A 145 -13.69 0.70 17.24
CA GLU A 145 -14.76 1.53 17.82
C GLU A 145 -15.37 2.47 16.78
N GLY A 146 -14.52 3.11 15.96
CA GLY A 146 -14.98 3.95 14.86
C GLY A 146 -15.81 3.14 13.85
N GLU A 147 -15.29 2.00 13.40
CA GLU A 147 -15.98 1.12 12.45
C GLU A 147 -17.33 0.66 13.01
N ALA A 148 -17.38 0.17 14.25
CA ALA A 148 -18.64 -0.26 14.89
C ALA A 148 -19.63 0.92 15.07
N GLN A 149 -19.13 2.13 15.33
CA GLN A 149 -19.97 3.32 15.50
C GLN A 149 -20.57 3.81 14.17
N HIS A 150 -19.83 3.69 13.06
CA HIS A 150 -20.20 4.32 11.79
C HIS A 150 -20.75 3.32 10.76
N TYR A 151 -20.35 2.05 10.81
CA TYR A 151 -20.81 0.98 9.93
C TYR A 151 -21.90 0.14 10.59
N TRP A 152 -23.07 0.74 10.83
CA TRP A 152 -24.20 0.12 11.53
C TRP A 152 -24.65 -1.24 10.93
N TRP A 153 -24.41 -1.45 9.64
CA TRP A 153 -24.76 -2.67 8.92
C TRP A 153 -23.86 -3.87 9.29
N GLN A 154 -22.72 -3.66 9.95
CA GLN A 154 -21.84 -4.75 10.39
C GLN A 154 -22.43 -5.56 11.56
N GLU A 155 -23.21 -4.94 12.45
CA GLU A 155 -23.79 -5.61 13.62
C GLU A 155 -25.25 -6.04 13.43
N THR A 156 -26.00 -5.31 12.59
CA THR A 156 -27.45 -5.46 12.46
C THR A 156 -27.87 -5.40 11.00
N ALA A 157 -27.57 -6.47 10.26
CA ALA A 157 -27.95 -6.59 8.85
C ALA A 157 -29.47 -6.83 8.70
N ALA A 158 -30.26 -5.76 8.83
CA ALA A 158 -31.67 -5.76 8.46
C ALA A 158 -31.87 -5.52 6.95
N HIS A 159 -30.94 -4.78 6.33
CA HIS A 159 -30.81 -4.55 4.89
C HIS A 159 -29.37 -4.15 4.55
N GLU A 160 -29.00 -4.28 3.28
CA GLU A 160 -27.72 -3.77 2.76
C GLU A 160 -27.79 -2.24 2.62
N PRO A 161 -26.73 -1.50 3.01
CA PRO A 161 -26.68 -0.06 2.83
C PRO A 161 -26.60 0.29 1.35
N SER A 162 -27.16 1.44 0.99
CA SER A 162 -26.96 2.08 -0.32
C SER A 162 -25.55 2.67 -0.47
N GLU A 163 -25.13 2.98 -1.71
CA GLU A 163 -23.84 3.65 -1.97
C GLU A 163 -23.71 4.98 -1.22
N ASP A 164 -24.76 5.82 -1.23
CA ASP A 164 -24.76 7.11 -0.53
C ASP A 164 -24.60 6.95 1.00
N GLU A 165 -25.17 5.89 1.58
CA GLU A 165 -25.03 5.60 3.02
C GLU A 165 -23.63 5.08 3.38
N ILE A 166 -22.99 4.35 2.46
CA ILE A 166 -21.60 3.92 2.59
C ILE A 166 -20.69 5.15 2.56
N ASP A 167 -20.87 6.02 1.57
CA ASP A 167 -20.06 7.23 1.41
C ASP A 167 -20.18 8.18 2.63
N ASP A 168 -21.40 8.42 3.13
CA ASP A 168 -21.63 9.25 4.32
C ASP A 168 -21.02 8.62 5.59
N ALA A 169 -21.08 7.30 5.73
CA ALA A 169 -20.45 6.61 6.86
C ALA A 169 -18.91 6.66 6.78
N ASP A 170 -18.34 6.50 5.59
CA ASP A 170 -16.89 6.62 5.34
C ASP A 170 -16.38 8.02 5.68
N ASP A 171 -17.09 9.07 5.25
CA ASP A 171 -16.73 10.45 5.57
C ASP A 171 -16.79 10.72 7.08
N LYS A 172 -17.85 10.25 7.75
CA LYS A 172 -17.98 10.38 9.21
C LYS A 172 -16.89 9.64 9.96
N LEU A 173 -16.58 8.41 9.57
CA LEU A 173 -15.51 7.62 10.17
C LEU A 173 -14.16 8.32 9.97
N ARG A 174 -13.91 8.81 8.76
CA ARG A 174 -12.68 9.52 8.39
C ARG A 174 -12.47 10.77 9.26
N GLU A 175 -13.47 11.62 9.41
CA GLU A 175 -13.40 12.80 10.28
C GLU A 175 -13.16 12.41 11.75
N TRP A 176 -13.87 11.40 12.22
CA TRP A 176 -13.76 10.91 13.59
C TRP A 176 -12.36 10.37 13.90
N LEU A 177 -11.82 9.50 13.03
CA LEU A 177 -10.47 8.94 13.19
C LEU A 177 -9.39 10.02 13.06
N ALA A 178 -9.55 10.97 12.14
CA ALA A 178 -8.61 12.09 12.00
C ALA A 178 -8.51 12.91 13.30
N ASN A 179 -9.64 13.13 13.98
CA ASN A 179 -9.66 13.82 15.27
C ASN A 179 -9.05 12.95 16.40
N LYS A 180 -9.42 11.67 16.48
CA LYS A 180 -8.93 10.74 17.51
C LYS A 180 -7.43 10.52 17.44
N PHE A 181 -6.87 10.46 16.23
CA PHE A 181 -5.45 10.22 15.99
C PHE A 181 -4.63 11.49 15.78
N LYS A 182 -5.22 12.68 16.00
CA LYS A 182 -4.54 13.97 15.80
C LYS A 182 -3.21 14.08 16.53
N HIS A 183 -3.11 13.51 17.72
CA HIS A 183 -1.93 13.54 18.59
C HIS A 183 -1.27 12.18 18.78
N THR A 184 -1.75 11.15 18.09
CA THR A 184 -1.17 9.81 18.15
C THR A 184 0.20 9.83 17.46
N PRO A 185 1.24 9.22 18.07
CA PRO A 185 2.55 9.08 17.45
C PRO A 185 2.47 8.42 16.08
N ARG A 186 3.31 8.92 15.17
CA ARG A 186 3.43 8.42 13.81
C ARG A 186 4.83 7.93 13.57
N VAL A 187 4.95 6.82 12.85
CA VAL A 187 6.24 6.36 12.37
C VAL A 187 6.80 7.37 11.38
N GLN A 188 8.06 7.75 11.60
CA GLN A 188 8.78 8.63 10.68
C GLN A 188 9.37 7.79 9.55
N VAL A 189 8.88 7.98 8.33
CA VAL A 189 9.41 7.34 7.12
C VAL A 189 10.27 8.34 6.36
N GLY A 190 11.58 8.18 6.44
CA GLY A 190 12.57 9.01 5.77
C GLY A 190 12.63 8.83 4.26
N ARG A 191 13.33 9.75 3.59
CA ARG A 191 13.53 9.69 2.15
C ARG A 191 14.39 8.48 1.79
N GLY A 192 13.87 7.63 0.90
CA GLY A 192 14.54 6.41 0.47
C GLY A 192 14.38 5.22 1.39
N GLU A 193 13.70 5.39 2.53
CA GLU A 193 13.36 4.30 3.41
C GLU A 193 12.14 3.54 2.89
N VAL A 194 12.18 2.21 3.05
CA VAL A 194 11.07 1.34 2.68
C VAL A 194 10.28 1.03 3.94
N VAL A 195 8.99 1.34 3.93
CA VAL A 195 8.06 0.90 4.96
C VAL A 195 7.50 -0.47 4.59
N ARG A 196 7.55 -1.43 5.50
CA ARG A 196 6.87 -2.72 5.43
C ARG A 196 5.72 -2.73 6.41
N PHE A 197 4.54 -3.13 5.97
CA PHE A 197 3.38 -3.30 6.83
C PHE A 197 2.59 -4.56 6.45
N SER A 198 2.12 -5.28 7.46
CA SER A 198 1.23 -6.44 7.25
C SER A 198 -0.16 -5.99 6.85
N TRP A 199 -0.96 -6.93 6.34
CA TRP A 199 -2.36 -6.74 5.98
C TRP A 199 -3.19 -7.94 6.41
N GLY A 200 -4.51 -7.76 6.52
CA GLY A 200 -5.47 -8.83 6.79
C GLY A 200 -5.35 -9.48 8.18
N ARG A 201 -4.68 -8.82 9.12
CA ARG A 201 -4.59 -9.23 10.54
C ARG A 201 -5.14 -8.14 11.44
N ASP A 202 -5.67 -8.51 12.59
CA ASP A 202 -6.18 -7.58 13.60
C ASP A 202 -5.12 -6.57 14.10
N ASN A 203 -3.85 -6.97 14.07
CA ASN A 203 -2.71 -6.13 14.42
C ASN A 203 -1.98 -5.53 13.20
N SER A 204 -2.61 -5.52 12.02
CA SER A 204 -2.03 -4.87 10.84
C SER A 204 -2.04 -3.36 11.02
N PRO A 205 -1.01 -2.61 10.58
CA PRO A 205 -0.90 -1.20 10.91
C PRO A 205 -2.04 -0.35 10.33
N VAL A 206 -2.52 0.61 11.13
CA VAL A 206 -3.41 1.68 10.67
C VAL A 206 -2.58 2.72 9.93
N HIS A 207 -2.98 3.04 8.71
CA HIS A 207 -2.23 3.94 7.84
C HIS A 207 -3.16 4.79 6.97
N SER A 208 -2.58 5.80 6.33
CA SER A 208 -3.31 6.72 5.45
C SER A 208 -2.41 7.35 4.41
N GLU A 209 -2.99 7.77 3.29
CA GLU A 209 -2.38 8.74 2.41
C GLU A 209 -2.09 10.06 3.17
N PRO A 210 -0.97 10.73 2.87
CA PRO A 210 -0.69 12.05 3.43
C PRO A 210 -1.51 13.13 2.73
N ASP A 211 -1.60 14.30 3.36
CA ASP A 211 -2.05 15.53 2.70
C ASP A 211 -1.18 15.80 1.45
N LEU A 212 -1.83 15.87 0.29
CA LEU A 212 -1.19 15.98 -1.02
C LEU A 212 -0.93 17.46 -1.35
N ILE A 213 -0.06 18.11 -0.59
CA ILE A 213 0.36 19.51 -0.81
C ILE A 213 1.28 19.70 -2.03
N SER A 214 1.79 18.60 -2.60
CA SER A 214 2.65 18.56 -3.78
C SER A 214 2.33 17.34 -4.64
N ASP A 215 2.91 17.29 -5.84
CA ASP A 215 2.98 16.05 -6.61
C ASP A 215 3.58 14.92 -5.76
N ARG A 216 3.11 13.69 -6.00
CA ARG A 216 3.58 12.51 -5.28
C ARG A 216 3.70 11.32 -6.22
N VAL A 217 4.83 10.62 -6.09
CA VAL A 217 5.12 9.35 -6.76
C VAL A 217 5.36 8.31 -5.67
N PHE A 218 4.44 7.38 -5.54
CA PHE A 218 4.49 6.34 -4.51
C PHE A 218 4.42 4.96 -5.16
N MET A 219 5.32 4.07 -4.76
CA MET A 219 5.37 2.71 -5.26
C MET A 219 5.06 1.73 -4.14
N THR A 220 4.35 0.66 -4.48
CA THR A 220 4.14 -0.47 -3.57
C THR A 220 4.38 -1.80 -4.25
N VAL A 221 4.80 -2.78 -3.46
CA VAL A 221 4.81 -4.18 -3.88
C VAL A 221 4.31 -5.05 -2.74
N LEU A 222 3.56 -6.09 -3.07
CA LEU A 222 3.32 -7.23 -2.18
C LEU A 222 3.57 -8.51 -2.94
N TYR A 223 4.06 -9.53 -2.24
CA TYR A 223 4.46 -10.81 -2.85
C TYR A 223 3.58 -11.95 -2.39
N GLY A 224 3.35 -12.89 -3.29
CA GLY A 224 2.65 -14.13 -3.02
C GLY A 224 3.08 -15.24 -3.97
N SER A 225 2.45 -16.40 -3.83
CA SER A 225 2.53 -17.44 -4.85
C SER A 225 1.85 -16.96 -6.14
N GLU A 226 2.14 -17.63 -7.25
CA GLU A 226 1.42 -17.36 -8.50
C GLU A 226 -0.09 -17.59 -8.34
N MET A 227 -0.51 -18.56 -7.52
CA MET A 227 -1.92 -18.84 -7.30
C MET A 227 -2.61 -17.72 -6.50
N GLU A 228 -1.98 -17.24 -5.43
CA GLU A 228 -2.46 -16.11 -4.63
C GLU A 228 -2.65 -14.86 -5.49
N VAL A 229 -1.66 -14.52 -6.33
CA VAL A 229 -1.75 -13.32 -7.19
C VAL A 229 -2.77 -13.50 -8.31
N ARG A 230 -2.95 -14.71 -8.87
CA ARG A 230 -4.02 -14.97 -9.84
C ARG A 230 -5.41 -14.81 -9.24
N ARG A 231 -5.62 -15.27 -8.00
CA ARG A 231 -6.88 -15.05 -7.28
C ARG A 231 -7.11 -13.57 -6.96
N MET A 232 -6.04 -12.81 -6.69
CA MET A 232 -6.16 -11.34 -6.60
C MET A 232 -6.65 -10.72 -7.91
N CYS A 233 -6.14 -11.18 -9.07
CA CYS A 233 -6.61 -10.69 -10.36
C CYS A 233 -8.11 -10.90 -10.55
N GLU A 234 -8.65 -12.05 -10.12
CA GLU A 234 -10.09 -12.33 -10.16
C GLU A 234 -10.89 -11.33 -9.31
N TRP A 235 -10.45 -11.07 -8.07
CA TRP A 235 -11.08 -10.09 -7.18
C TRP A 235 -11.06 -8.66 -7.73
N ARG A 236 -10.00 -8.31 -8.45
CA ARG A 236 -9.76 -6.96 -8.96
C ARG A 236 -10.14 -6.76 -10.43
N ASN A 237 -10.73 -7.77 -11.07
CA ASN A 237 -11.03 -7.79 -12.50
C ASN A 237 -9.82 -7.36 -13.36
N ALA A 238 -8.63 -7.88 -13.03
CA ALA A 238 -7.36 -7.58 -13.68
C ALA A 238 -6.83 -8.79 -14.46
N GLN A 239 -5.89 -8.56 -15.38
CA GLN A 239 -5.25 -9.63 -16.14
C GLN A 239 -3.85 -9.94 -15.62
N TYR A 240 -3.61 -11.21 -15.28
CA TYR A 240 -2.29 -11.68 -14.86
C TYR A 240 -1.26 -11.56 -15.98
N GLY A 241 -0.08 -11.03 -15.66
CA GLY A 241 1.07 -10.86 -16.54
C GLY A 241 1.06 -9.56 -17.35
N ASN A 242 0.01 -8.74 -17.23
CA ASN A 242 -0.14 -7.51 -18.00
C ASN A 242 0.02 -6.27 -17.13
N TYR A 243 0.58 -5.23 -17.73
CA TYR A 243 0.63 -3.89 -17.15
C TYR A 243 -0.68 -3.17 -17.50
N CYS A 244 -1.37 -2.69 -16.47
CA CYS A 244 -2.54 -1.86 -16.59
C CYS A 244 -2.16 -0.44 -16.23
N GLU A 245 -2.39 0.51 -17.15
CA GLU A 245 -2.26 1.93 -16.87
C GLU A 245 -3.66 2.54 -16.78
N GLN A 246 -3.92 3.24 -15.68
CA GLN A 246 -5.17 3.96 -15.40
C GLN A 246 -4.88 5.46 -15.25
#